data_AF-A0AA96UJX6-F1
#
_entry.id   AF-A0AA96UJX6-F1
#
_cell.length_a   1.000
_cell.length_b   1.000
_cell.length_c   1.000
_cell.angle_alpha   90.00
_cell.angle_beta   90.00
_cell.angle_gamma   90.00
#
_symmetry.space_group_name_H-M   'P 1'
#
loop_
_entity.id
_entity.type
_entity.pdbx_description
1 polymer ?
#
loop_
_entity_poly.entity_id
_entity_poly.type
_entity_poly.pdbx_seq_one_letter_code
_entity_poly.pdbx_strand_id
1 'polypeptide(L)'
;MAETPLEMTVRLRRKLESRKIRSRIWGEYYEGKHPLMFASPEFRAQVGDLFDGFSDNWCRTVPTAMIERMSPLGFRLEDGSLDKAAQRAWKSSECDVEIGLTMLDALVTGRCYALVWKPDGINTEITFEPEGQALVEYVPGRRRIRSAGIKVWRDGEHELATLFLPDMVYRWQRKLSGGEWTERVTGLRPSESAHFRNPLGLVPLVEIPNRTRLAQSPVSEICDVIPLQNAINNQWAKLFFATDDRALPTRAVLGMDRPVREITDDTGEVIGEEDLPIGRFRSDRLLWLEKDTARIAEFSAVDPRPFLEVVRELIDHISAQTRTPARYLGRLVNIAADTLEVDDSSLVSKVRERHKYVGSALREVMRLEALAAEEPARAEALRLGDVVWRDPQFRSDAQYADALVKLKSLNLPDEAVWERIPGVTPDEIERWKRMRTDQAAAVVGGDLASLYGVKPEPDPETPEPGAEAA
;
A
#
# COMPACT_ATOMS: atom_id res chain seq x y z
N MET A 1 -8.97 -37.67 -20.30
CA MET A 1 -9.24 -36.68 -21.36
C MET A 1 -8.56 -35.39 -20.95
N ALA A 2 -7.92 -34.69 -21.90
CA ALA A 2 -7.36 -33.37 -21.61
C ALA A 2 -8.50 -32.39 -21.32
N GLU A 3 -8.30 -31.50 -20.33
CA GLU A 3 -9.25 -30.42 -20.01
C GLU A 3 -9.43 -29.53 -21.24
N THR A 4 -10.67 -29.25 -21.64
CA THR A 4 -10.95 -28.34 -22.76
C THR A 4 -10.63 -26.89 -22.37
N PRO A 5 -10.33 -25.99 -23.33
CA PRO A 5 -10.07 -24.58 -23.03
C PRO A 5 -11.21 -23.89 -22.28
N LEU A 6 -12.45 -24.28 -22.58
CA LEU A 6 -13.63 -23.75 -21.90
C LEU A 6 -13.71 -24.26 -20.45
N GLU A 7 -13.52 -25.56 -20.20
CA GLU A 7 -13.48 -26.13 -18.85
C GLU A 7 -12.38 -25.46 -18.00
N MET A 8 -11.20 -25.25 -18.59
CA MET A 8 -10.09 -24.55 -17.94
C MET A 8 -10.46 -23.10 -17.61
N THR A 9 -11.12 -22.39 -18.52
CA THR A 9 -11.60 -21.01 -18.27
C THR A 9 -12.55 -20.98 -17.07
N VAL A 10 -13.51 -21.91 -17.01
CA VAL A 10 -14.46 -22.03 -15.90
C VAL A 10 -13.74 -22.37 -14.58
N ARG A 11 -12.78 -23.29 -14.61
CA ARG A 11 -11.98 -23.68 -13.43
C ARG A 11 -11.14 -22.52 -12.90
N LEU A 12 -10.40 -21.83 -13.77
CA LEU A 12 -9.56 -20.70 -13.38
C LEU A 12 -10.39 -19.51 -12.89
N ARG A 13 -11.56 -19.23 -13.50
CA ARG A 13 -12.50 -18.24 -12.99
C ARG A 13 -13.02 -18.62 -11.61
N ARG A 14 -13.35 -19.89 -11.35
CA ARG A 14 -13.78 -20.33 -10.00
C ARG A 14 -12.66 -20.12 -8.96
N LYS A 15 -11.41 -20.38 -9.34
CA LYS A 15 -10.21 -20.14 -8.52
C LYS A 15 -9.97 -18.65 -8.27
N LEU A 16 -10.27 -17.79 -9.24
CA LEU A 16 -10.23 -16.33 -9.09
C LEU A 16 -11.29 -15.86 -8.08
N GLU A 17 -12.54 -16.31 -8.21
CA GLU A 17 -13.64 -15.94 -7.30
C GLU A 17 -13.38 -16.40 -5.85
N SER A 18 -12.79 -17.58 -5.65
CA SER A 18 -12.46 -18.03 -4.28
C SER A 18 -11.37 -17.17 -3.62
N ARG A 19 -10.46 -16.59 -4.41
CA ARG A 19 -9.43 -15.66 -3.91
C ARG A 19 -10.00 -14.29 -3.57
N LYS A 20 -10.95 -13.79 -4.36
CA LYS A 20 -11.61 -12.48 -4.16
C LYS A 20 -12.18 -12.28 -2.76
N ILE A 21 -12.65 -13.34 -2.11
CA ILE A 21 -13.23 -13.25 -0.77
C ILE A 21 -12.19 -12.71 0.22
N ARG A 22 -10.97 -13.25 0.20
CA ARG A 22 -9.90 -12.82 1.09
C ARG A 22 -9.37 -11.44 0.73
N SER A 23 -9.19 -11.18 -0.57
CA SER A 23 -8.67 -9.91 -1.04
C SER A 23 -9.61 -8.75 -0.75
N ARG A 24 -10.93 -8.98 -0.85
CA ARG A 24 -11.95 -8.02 -0.46
C ARG A 24 -11.86 -7.67 1.02
N ILE A 25 -11.71 -8.67 1.90
CA ILE A 25 -11.54 -8.39 3.35
C ILE A 25 -10.32 -7.49 3.56
N TRP A 26 -9.18 -7.79 2.95
CA TRP A 26 -7.99 -6.95 3.11
C TRP A 26 -8.17 -5.53 2.54
N GLY A 27 -8.84 -5.41 1.39
CA GLY A 27 -9.18 -4.10 0.81
C GLY A 27 -10.15 -3.29 1.68
N GLU A 28 -11.19 -3.93 2.25
CA GLU A 28 -12.12 -3.27 3.17
C GLU A 28 -11.39 -2.74 4.41
N TYR A 29 -10.44 -3.50 4.98
CA TYR A 29 -9.62 -3.01 6.09
C TYR A 29 -8.66 -1.89 5.70
N TYR A 30 -8.07 -1.94 4.51
CA TYR A 30 -7.27 -0.82 4.02
C TYR A 30 -8.09 0.49 3.91
N GLU A 31 -9.35 0.37 3.49
CA GLU A 31 -10.28 1.51 3.40
C GLU A 31 -10.89 1.93 4.74
N GLY A 32 -10.58 1.24 5.83
CA GLY A 32 -11.11 1.55 7.16
C GLY A 32 -12.51 1.00 7.42
N LYS A 33 -13.06 0.19 6.51
CA LYS A 33 -14.36 -0.47 6.67
C LYS A 33 -14.19 -1.70 7.57
N HIS A 34 -14.19 -1.46 8.87
CA HIS A 34 -13.93 -2.50 9.88
C HIS A 34 -15.23 -2.92 10.56
N PRO A 35 -15.55 -4.22 10.61
CA PRO A 35 -16.64 -4.69 11.46
C PRO A 35 -16.27 -4.50 12.94
N LEU A 36 -17.25 -4.16 13.78
CA LEU A 36 -17.04 -4.11 15.23
C LEU A 36 -16.91 -5.52 15.83
N MET A 37 -15.68 -6.01 15.87
CA MET A 37 -15.32 -7.33 16.40
C MET A 37 -15.04 -7.28 17.91
N PHE A 38 -15.03 -8.46 18.56
CA PHE A 38 -14.78 -8.66 20.00
C PHE A 38 -15.76 -7.97 20.96
N ALA A 39 -16.83 -7.35 20.45
CA ALA A 39 -17.89 -6.76 21.25
C ALA A 39 -18.82 -7.88 21.76
N SER A 40 -19.21 -7.82 23.04
CA SER A 40 -20.19 -8.77 23.57
C SER A 40 -21.56 -8.55 22.90
N PRO A 41 -22.41 -9.58 22.80
CA PRO A 41 -23.76 -9.42 22.25
C PRO A 41 -24.58 -8.33 22.95
N GLU A 42 -24.44 -8.22 24.26
CA GLU A 42 -25.11 -7.21 25.09
C GLU A 42 -24.62 -5.81 24.75
N PHE A 43 -23.30 -5.63 24.62
CA PHE A 43 -22.73 -4.34 24.22
C PHE A 43 -23.20 -3.94 22.83
N ARG A 44 -23.18 -4.87 21.86
CA ARG A 44 -23.69 -4.62 20.50
C ARG A 44 -25.17 -4.22 20.50
N ALA A 45 -25.99 -4.87 21.32
CA ALA A 45 -27.40 -4.53 21.45
C ALA A 45 -27.62 -3.13 22.06
N GLN A 46 -26.74 -2.69 22.96
CA GLN A 46 -26.80 -1.36 23.58
C GLN A 46 -26.35 -0.25 22.63
N VAL A 47 -25.28 -0.48 21.86
CA VAL A 47 -24.69 0.56 21.00
C VAL A 47 -25.33 0.61 19.61
N GLY A 48 -26.00 -0.46 19.16
CA GLY A 48 -26.59 -0.54 17.83
C GLY A 48 -25.58 -0.13 16.74
N ASP A 49 -25.97 0.83 15.92
CA ASP A 49 -25.19 1.35 14.80
C ASP A 49 -24.36 2.61 15.17
N LEU A 50 -24.23 2.94 16.47
CA LEU A 50 -23.56 4.17 16.94
C LEU A 50 -22.12 4.32 16.43
N PHE A 51 -21.43 3.19 16.23
CA PHE A 51 -20.05 3.15 15.77
C PHE A 51 -19.92 2.74 14.30
N ASP A 52 -21.02 2.72 13.54
CA ASP A 52 -20.94 2.46 12.10
C ASP A 52 -20.14 3.58 11.39
N GLY A 53 -19.19 3.18 10.56
CA GLY A 53 -18.25 4.10 9.90
C GLY A 53 -17.11 4.67 10.78
N PHE A 54 -17.08 4.43 12.09
CA PHE A 54 -15.93 4.81 12.92
C PHE A 54 -14.79 3.80 12.78
N SER A 55 -13.57 4.29 12.53
CA SER A 55 -12.39 3.45 12.44
C SER A 55 -11.10 4.22 12.67
N ASP A 56 -10.33 3.81 13.70
CA ASP A 56 -8.97 4.30 13.92
C ASP A 56 -8.00 3.47 13.06
N ASN A 57 -7.95 3.76 11.76
CA ASN A 57 -7.38 2.85 10.75
C ASN A 57 -5.84 2.87 10.67
N TRP A 58 -5.20 1.94 11.39
CA TRP A 58 -3.77 1.64 11.33
C TRP A 58 -3.38 0.67 10.21
N CYS A 59 -4.36 -0.04 9.63
CA CYS A 59 -4.15 -0.96 8.51
C CYS A 59 -3.63 -0.23 7.26
N ARG A 60 -4.04 1.02 7.04
CA ARG A 60 -3.59 1.85 5.92
C ARG A 60 -2.11 2.24 6.02
N THR A 61 -1.63 2.57 7.22
CA THR A 61 -0.28 3.12 7.42
C THR A 61 0.84 2.15 7.04
N VAL A 62 0.64 0.85 7.30
CA VAL A 62 1.65 -0.20 7.09
C VAL A 62 2.08 -0.35 5.62
N PRO A 63 1.18 -0.59 4.65
CA PRO A 63 1.56 -0.63 3.24
C PRO A 63 2.02 0.74 2.71
N THR A 64 1.46 1.84 3.20
CA THR A 64 1.88 3.20 2.80
C THR A 64 3.34 3.49 3.15
N ALA A 65 3.78 3.13 4.36
CA ALA A 65 5.18 3.30 4.77
C ALA A 65 6.17 2.51 3.88
N MET A 66 5.73 1.39 3.30
CA MET A 66 6.55 0.60 2.37
C MET A 66 6.58 1.18 0.96
N ILE A 67 5.41 1.55 0.40
CA ILE A 67 5.34 2.01 -0.99
C ILE A 67 6.11 3.32 -1.21
N GLU A 68 6.18 4.19 -0.19
CA GLU A 68 7.00 5.42 -0.20
C GLU A 68 8.49 5.17 -0.54
N ARG A 69 8.98 3.95 -0.30
CA ARG A 69 10.39 3.56 -0.50
C ARG A 69 10.60 2.62 -1.68
N MET A 70 9.54 2.23 -2.39
CA MET A 70 9.59 1.31 -3.51
C MET A 70 9.40 2.07 -4.81
N SER A 71 10.50 2.42 -5.46
CA SER A 71 10.49 3.15 -6.73
C SER A 71 11.50 2.54 -7.70
N PRO A 72 11.04 1.82 -8.75
CA PRO A 72 11.91 1.34 -9.81
C PRO A 72 12.29 2.51 -10.72
N LEU A 73 13.59 2.70 -10.94
CA LEU A 73 14.16 3.77 -11.75
C LEU A 73 14.50 3.31 -13.18
N GLY A 74 14.69 2.00 -13.38
CA GLY A 74 15.01 1.44 -14.68
C GLY A 74 15.44 -0.02 -14.63
N PHE A 75 15.96 -0.52 -15.75
CA PHE A 75 16.36 -1.91 -15.93
C PHE A 75 17.81 -1.97 -16.44
N ARG A 76 18.60 -2.87 -15.87
CA ARG A 76 19.94 -3.22 -16.34
C ARG A 76 19.92 -4.59 -17.01
N LEU A 77 20.70 -4.73 -18.06
CA LEU A 77 20.98 -5.99 -18.73
C LEU A 77 22.07 -6.77 -17.97
N GLU A 78 22.34 -8.01 -18.39
CA GLU A 78 23.38 -8.88 -17.82
C GLU A 78 24.78 -8.24 -17.80
N ASP A 79 25.11 -7.44 -18.82
CA ASP A 79 26.39 -6.73 -18.93
C ASP A 79 26.49 -5.48 -18.02
N GLY A 80 25.43 -5.19 -17.25
CA GLY A 80 25.33 -4.03 -16.37
C GLY A 80 24.88 -2.74 -17.07
N SER A 81 24.73 -2.75 -18.40
CA SER A 81 24.25 -1.58 -19.15
C SER A 81 22.77 -1.32 -18.91
N LEU A 82 22.36 -0.04 -18.99
CA LEU A 82 20.97 0.37 -18.84
C LEU A 82 20.19 0.12 -20.13
N ASP A 83 19.05 -0.56 -20.02
CA ASP A 83 18.18 -0.84 -21.16
C ASP A 83 17.29 0.37 -21.50
N LYS A 84 17.74 1.14 -22.50
CA LYS A 84 17.00 2.31 -23.02
C LYS A 84 15.69 1.91 -23.72
N ALA A 85 15.62 0.72 -24.31
CA ALA A 85 14.41 0.27 -24.99
C ALA A 85 13.33 -0.11 -23.96
N ALA A 86 13.71 -0.84 -22.91
CA ALA A 86 12.81 -1.12 -21.78
C ALA A 86 12.31 0.16 -21.11
N GLN A 87 13.17 1.17 -20.91
CA GLN A 87 12.74 2.47 -20.36
C GLN A 87 11.73 3.19 -21.24
N ARG A 88 11.89 3.15 -22.57
CA ARG A 88 10.91 3.73 -23.50
C ARG A 88 9.59 2.97 -23.45
N ALA A 89 9.62 1.64 -23.48
CA ALA A 89 8.43 0.81 -23.38
C ALA A 89 7.67 1.06 -22.06
N TRP A 90 8.41 1.12 -20.95
CA TRP A 90 7.90 1.44 -19.62
C TRP A 90 7.15 2.78 -19.58
N LYS A 91 7.74 3.84 -20.13
CA LYS A 91 7.10 5.16 -20.19
C LYS A 91 5.96 5.23 -21.20
N SER A 92 6.06 4.54 -22.35
CA SER A 92 5.01 4.56 -23.36
C SER A 92 3.73 3.85 -22.91
N SER A 93 3.84 2.92 -21.96
CA SER A 93 2.72 2.26 -21.31
C SER A 93 2.37 2.87 -19.95
N GLU A 94 2.82 4.10 -19.65
CA GLU A 94 2.58 4.82 -18.38
C GLU A 94 2.91 4.01 -17.11
N CYS A 95 3.82 3.04 -17.22
CA CYS A 95 4.14 2.14 -16.13
C CYS A 95 4.86 2.83 -14.97
N ASP A 96 5.48 3.99 -15.21
CA ASP A 96 6.09 4.82 -14.16
C ASP A 96 5.06 5.39 -13.19
N VAL A 97 3.82 5.58 -13.62
CA VAL A 97 2.69 5.97 -12.77
C VAL A 97 1.99 4.74 -12.20
N GLU A 98 1.60 3.79 -13.06
CA GLU A 98 0.76 2.66 -12.65
C GLU A 98 1.47 1.67 -11.72
N ILE A 99 2.81 1.58 -11.76
CA ILE A 99 3.54 0.65 -10.90
C ILE A 99 3.36 0.97 -9.41
N GLY A 100 3.24 2.26 -9.06
CA GLY A 100 3.00 2.68 -7.68
C GLY A 100 1.66 2.17 -7.16
N LEU A 101 0.61 2.30 -7.98
CA LEU A 101 -0.72 1.77 -7.72
C LEU A 101 -0.67 0.25 -7.57
N THR A 102 0.00 -0.43 -8.50
CA THR A 102 0.11 -1.89 -8.55
C THR A 102 0.85 -2.45 -7.34
N MET A 103 1.96 -1.84 -6.93
CA MET A 103 2.71 -2.29 -5.77
C MET A 103 1.92 -2.05 -4.48
N LEU A 104 1.23 -0.91 -4.36
CA LEU A 104 0.32 -0.66 -3.23
C LEU A 104 -0.78 -1.73 -3.16
N ASP A 105 -1.46 -1.97 -4.28
CA ASP A 105 -2.54 -2.96 -4.34
C ASP A 105 -2.01 -4.38 -4.06
N ALA A 106 -0.79 -4.71 -4.48
CA ALA A 106 -0.14 -5.98 -4.15
C ALA A 106 0.20 -6.08 -2.65
N LEU A 107 0.60 -4.98 -1.99
CA LEU A 107 0.84 -4.96 -0.54
C LEU A 107 -0.48 -5.14 0.23
N VAL A 108 -1.58 -4.55 -0.25
CA VAL A 108 -2.91 -4.60 0.35
C VAL A 108 -3.61 -5.94 0.11
N THR A 109 -3.68 -6.40 -1.14
CA THR A 109 -4.40 -7.63 -1.53
C THR A 109 -3.50 -8.86 -1.59
N GLY A 110 -2.18 -8.70 -1.45
CA GLY A 110 -1.20 -9.78 -1.43
C GLY A 110 -0.58 -10.10 -2.79
N ARG A 111 -1.22 -9.74 -3.92
CA ARG A 111 -0.67 -9.91 -5.27
C ARG A 111 -1.34 -8.99 -6.27
N CYS A 112 -0.63 -8.66 -7.34
CA CYS A 112 -1.19 -8.12 -8.58
C CYS A 112 -0.62 -8.88 -9.77
N TYR A 113 -1.03 -8.48 -10.97
CA TYR A 113 -0.50 -9.04 -12.21
C TYR A 113 -0.11 -7.94 -13.18
N ALA A 114 0.78 -8.28 -14.11
CA ALA A 114 1.11 -7.45 -15.26
C ALA A 114 0.84 -8.27 -16.52
N LEU A 115 0.10 -7.70 -17.46
CA LEU A 115 -0.16 -8.26 -18.77
C LEU A 115 0.69 -7.51 -19.79
N VAL A 116 1.47 -8.25 -20.58
CA VAL A 116 2.23 -7.69 -21.70
C VAL A 116 1.59 -8.13 -22.99
N TRP A 117 1.04 -7.20 -23.75
CA TRP A 117 0.28 -7.52 -24.94
C TRP A 117 0.62 -6.60 -26.11
N LYS A 118 0.23 -7.00 -27.32
CA LYS A 118 0.41 -6.22 -28.54
C LYS A 118 -0.96 -5.99 -29.19
N PRO A 119 -1.80 -5.10 -28.64
CA PRO A 119 -3.21 -4.96 -29.06
C PRO A 119 -3.33 -4.60 -30.55
N ASP A 120 -2.47 -3.71 -31.04
CA ASP A 120 -2.48 -3.23 -32.42
C ASP A 120 -1.52 -4.00 -33.34
N GLY A 121 -0.82 -5.01 -32.82
CA GLY A 121 0.22 -5.74 -33.54
C GLY A 121 1.50 -4.94 -33.80
N ILE A 122 1.56 -3.65 -33.39
CA ILE A 122 2.69 -2.74 -33.60
C ILE A 122 3.35 -2.35 -32.28
N ASN A 123 2.61 -1.72 -31.37
CA ASN A 123 3.15 -1.29 -30.07
C ASN A 123 2.87 -2.35 -29.01
N THR A 124 3.90 -2.66 -28.21
CA THR A 124 3.70 -3.44 -26.99
C THR A 124 3.12 -2.53 -25.92
N GLU A 125 2.11 -3.03 -25.23
CA GLU A 125 1.46 -2.40 -24.10
C GLU A 125 1.66 -3.27 -22.87
N ILE A 126 1.98 -2.62 -21.75
CA ILE A 126 2.06 -3.25 -20.44
C ILE A 126 0.91 -2.69 -19.61
N THR A 127 -0.02 -3.54 -19.18
CA THR A 127 -1.11 -3.14 -18.29
C THR A 127 -1.01 -3.88 -16.98
N PHE A 128 -1.37 -3.23 -15.87
CA PHE A 128 -1.43 -3.88 -14.57
C PHE A 128 -2.87 -4.27 -14.21
N GLU A 129 -3.02 -5.45 -13.62
CA GLU A 129 -4.31 -6.04 -13.32
C GLU A 129 -4.41 -6.39 -11.82
N PRO A 130 -5.52 -6.02 -11.15
CA PRO A 130 -5.71 -6.33 -9.74
C PRO A 130 -5.95 -7.84 -9.53
N GLU A 131 -5.80 -8.32 -8.29
CA GLU A 131 -5.97 -9.75 -7.96
C GLU A 131 -7.31 -10.32 -8.43
N GLY A 132 -8.38 -9.50 -8.41
CA GLY A 132 -9.73 -9.92 -8.78
C GLY A 132 -9.98 -10.03 -10.29
N GLN A 133 -9.06 -9.57 -11.14
CA GLN A 133 -9.27 -9.57 -12.59
C GLN A 133 -8.32 -10.51 -13.32
N ALA A 134 -7.20 -10.90 -12.72
CA ALA A 134 -6.22 -11.74 -13.40
C ALA A 134 -5.79 -12.93 -12.54
N LEU A 135 -5.34 -14.00 -13.19
CA LEU A 135 -4.75 -15.16 -12.52
C LEU A 135 -3.77 -15.88 -13.42
N VAL A 136 -2.61 -16.22 -12.86
CA VAL A 136 -1.60 -17.07 -13.49
C VAL A 136 -1.61 -18.46 -12.85
N GLU A 137 -1.57 -19.49 -13.68
CA GLU A 137 -1.31 -20.87 -13.29
C GLU A 137 0.06 -21.31 -13.79
N TYR A 138 0.77 -22.04 -12.95
CA TYR A 138 2.11 -22.55 -13.24
C TYR A 138 2.07 -24.06 -13.46
N VAL A 139 3.01 -24.55 -14.26
CA VAL A 139 3.20 -25.98 -14.51
C VAL A 139 3.46 -26.68 -13.17
N PRO A 140 2.74 -27.77 -12.84
CA PRO A 140 2.96 -28.54 -11.62
C PRO A 140 4.44 -28.93 -11.46
N GLY A 141 5.01 -28.68 -10.27
CA GLY A 141 6.42 -28.92 -9.99
C GLY A 141 7.39 -27.84 -10.51
N ARG A 142 6.93 -26.88 -11.33
CA ARG A 142 7.77 -25.83 -11.93
C ARG A 142 7.18 -24.43 -11.72
N ARG A 143 7.54 -23.79 -10.60
CA ARG A 143 6.98 -22.51 -10.12
C ARG A 143 7.25 -21.28 -10.99
N ARG A 144 8.11 -21.39 -11.99
CA ARG A 144 8.49 -20.27 -12.88
C ARG A 144 7.93 -20.42 -14.29
N ILE A 145 7.42 -21.61 -14.65
CA ILE A 145 6.88 -21.86 -15.98
C ILE A 145 5.38 -21.71 -15.90
N ARG A 146 4.84 -20.71 -16.58
CA ARG A 146 3.42 -20.41 -16.63
C ARG A 146 2.74 -21.37 -17.62
N SER A 147 1.74 -22.10 -17.15
CA SER A 147 0.96 -23.02 -17.99
C SER A 147 -0.24 -22.32 -18.62
N ALA A 148 -0.90 -21.42 -17.88
CA ALA A 148 -2.06 -20.68 -18.34
C ALA A 148 -2.16 -19.34 -17.61
N GLY A 149 -2.77 -18.34 -18.26
CA GLY A 149 -3.16 -17.08 -17.64
C GLY A 149 -4.61 -16.77 -18.00
N ILE A 150 -5.36 -16.15 -17.10
CA ILE A 150 -6.72 -15.67 -17.38
C ILE A 150 -6.84 -14.20 -16.96
N LYS A 151 -7.50 -13.39 -17.80
CA LYS A 151 -7.97 -12.04 -17.46
C LYS A 151 -9.49 -12.02 -17.58
N VAL A 152 -10.18 -11.50 -16.57
CA VAL A 152 -11.65 -11.42 -16.47
C VAL A 152 -12.04 -10.01 -16.07
N TRP A 153 -12.94 -9.40 -16.85
CA TRP A 153 -13.44 -8.05 -16.61
C TRP A 153 -14.90 -7.94 -17.04
N ARG A 154 -15.53 -6.78 -16.80
CA ARG A 154 -16.93 -6.53 -17.10
C ARG A 154 -17.05 -5.27 -17.94
N ASP A 155 -17.97 -5.27 -18.89
CA ASP A 155 -18.27 -4.12 -19.75
C ASP A 155 -19.64 -3.47 -19.45
N GLY A 156 -20.30 -3.89 -18.36
CA GLY A 156 -21.60 -3.42 -17.92
C GLY A 156 -22.75 -4.38 -18.22
N GLU A 157 -22.66 -5.14 -19.33
CA GLU A 157 -23.68 -6.13 -19.72
C GLU A 157 -23.14 -7.56 -19.69
N HIS A 158 -21.87 -7.71 -20.07
CA HIS A 158 -21.18 -8.98 -20.21
C HIS A 158 -20.01 -9.07 -19.23
N GLU A 159 -19.72 -10.30 -18.85
CA GLU A 159 -18.45 -10.68 -18.26
C GLU A 159 -17.59 -11.29 -19.35
N LEU A 160 -16.41 -10.72 -19.53
CA LEU A 160 -15.45 -11.08 -20.56
C LEU A 160 -14.31 -11.84 -19.91
N ALA A 161 -13.84 -12.91 -20.56
CA ALA A 161 -12.69 -13.66 -20.11
C ALA A 161 -11.73 -13.91 -21.28
N THR A 162 -10.45 -13.66 -21.07
CA THR A 162 -9.39 -14.04 -22.02
C THR A 162 -8.47 -15.04 -21.35
N LEU A 163 -8.43 -16.24 -21.90
CA LEU A 163 -7.54 -17.32 -21.51
C LEU A 163 -6.32 -17.30 -22.44
N PHE A 164 -5.16 -17.14 -21.85
CA PHE A 164 -3.87 -17.19 -22.52
C PHE A 164 -3.18 -18.53 -22.25
N LEU A 165 -2.92 -19.29 -23.31
CA LEU A 165 -2.06 -20.46 -23.31
C LEU A 165 -0.81 -20.18 -24.14
N PRO A 166 0.28 -20.95 -23.97
CA PRO A 166 1.49 -20.75 -24.77
C PRO A 166 1.24 -20.80 -26.28
N ASP A 167 0.31 -21.62 -26.74
CA ASP A 167 0.02 -21.88 -28.15
C ASP A 167 -1.20 -21.10 -28.69
N MET A 168 -2.22 -20.88 -27.85
CA MET A 168 -3.51 -20.31 -28.25
C MET A 168 -4.04 -19.28 -27.23
N VAL A 169 -4.80 -18.31 -27.73
CA VAL A 169 -5.57 -17.36 -26.94
C VAL A 169 -7.05 -17.57 -27.21
N TYR A 170 -7.85 -17.71 -26.14
CA TYR A 170 -9.29 -17.89 -26.22
C TYR A 170 -10.01 -16.75 -25.54
N ARG A 171 -10.85 -16.01 -26.29
CA ARG A 171 -11.69 -14.95 -25.76
C ARG A 171 -13.14 -15.43 -25.66
N TRP A 172 -13.68 -15.32 -24.46
CA TRP A 172 -15.03 -15.74 -24.09
C TRP A 172 -15.84 -14.55 -23.57
N GLN A 173 -17.16 -14.65 -23.69
CA GLN A 173 -18.10 -13.74 -23.07
C GLN A 173 -19.27 -14.50 -22.48
N ARG A 174 -19.94 -13.90 -21.49
CA ARG A 174 -21.25 -14.34 -21.00
C ARG A 174 -22.04 -13.14 -20.49
N LYS A 175 -23.37 -13.26 -20.43
CA LYS A 175 -24.21 -12.21 -19.83
C LYS A 175 -24.02 -12.16 -18.31
N LEU A 176 -24.02 -10.96 -17.74
CA LEU A 176 -23.94 -10.76 -16.28
C LEU A 176 -25.15 -11.32 -15.54
N SER A 177 -26.34 -11.32 -16.17
CA SER A 177 -27.56 -11.92 -15.63
C SER A 177 -27.51 -13.45 -15.50
N GLY A 178 -26.40 -14.07 -15.89
CA GLY A 178 -26.23 -15.51 -15.97
C GLY A 178 -26.32 -16.02 -17.41
N GLY A 179 -25.69 -17.17 -17.65
CA GLY A 179 -25.62 -17.80 -18.96
C GLY A 179 -24.34 -18.62 -19.13
N GLU A 180 -24.31 -19.39 -20.21
CA GLU A 180 -23.13 -20.13 -20.62
C GLU A 180 -22.08 -19.19 -21.22
N TRP A 181 -20.83 -19.61 -21.16
CA TRP A 181 -19.74 -18.92 -21.84
C TRP A 181 -19.81 -19.23 -23.33
N THR A 182 -19.81 -18.19 -24.15
CA THR A 182 -19.77 -18.28 -25.60
C THR A 182 -18.54 -17.55 -26.12
N GLU A 183 -18.20 -17.78 -27.39
CA GLU A 183 -17.12 -17.04 -28.05
C GLU A 183 -17.39 -15.53 -27.99
N ARG A 184 -16.33 -14.77 -27.70
CA ARG A 184 -16.46 -13.32 -27.61
C ARG A 184 -16.77 -12.73 -28.98
N VAL A 185 -17.81 -11.92 -29.05
CA VAL A 185 -18.17 -11.09 -30.21
C VAL A 185 -18.11 -9.60 -29.83
N THR A 186 -18.37 -9.28 -28.56
CA THR A 186 -18.44 -7.90 -28.07
C THR A 186 -17.07 -7.22 -28.13
N GLY A 187 -17.02 -6.09 -28.84
CA GLY A 187 -15.81 -5.27 -29.00
C GLY A 187 -14.78 -5.85 -29.98
N LEU A 188 -15.13 -6.88 -30.75
CA LEU A 188 -14.28 -7.40 -31.83
C LEU A 188 -14.74 -6.87 -33.18
N ARG A 189 -13.79 -6.63 -34.08
CA ARG A 189 -14.11 -6.36 -35.50
C ARG A 189 -14.65 -7.63 -36.16
N PRO A 190 -15.53 -7.56 -37.16
CA PRO A 190 -16.06 -8.74 -37.85
C PRO A 190 -14.99 -9.66 -38.45
N SER A 191 -13.82 -9.13 -38.80
CA SER A 191 -12.69 -9.89 -39.34
C SER A 191 -11.80 -10.53 -38.26
N GLU A 192 -12.04 -10.24 -36.99
CA GLU A 192 -11.19 -10.63 -35.88
C GLU A 192 -11.74 -11.88 -35.20
N SER A 193 -10.99 -12.99 -35.24
CA SER A 193 -11.43 -14.23 -34.61
C SER A 193 -11.38 -14.15 -33.09
N ALA A 194 -12.39 -14.68 -32.41
CA ALA A 194 -12.42 -14.78 -30.95
C ALA A 194 -11.26 -15.63 -30.40
N HIS A 195 -10.79 -16.60 -31.19
CA HIS A 195 -9.71 -17.52 -30.84
C HIS A 195 -8.60 -17.44 -31.87
N PHE A 196 -7.35 -17.33 -31.44
CA PHE A 196 -6.22 -17.19 -32.35
C PHE A 196 -4.95 -17.75 -31.73
N ARG A 197 -3.94 -18.02 -32.57
CA ARG A 197 -2.63 -18.49 -32.09
C ARG A 197 -1.97 -17.41 -31.25
N ASN A 198 -1.38 -17.79 -30.12
CA ASN A 198 -0.66 -16.86 -29.29
C ASN A 198 0.63 -16.41 -30.00
N PRO A 199 0.76 -15.13 -30.38
CA PRO A 199 1.93 -14.64 -31.12
C PRO A 199 3.23 -14.74 -30.30
N LEU A 200 3.13 -14.68 -28.97
CA LEU A 200 4.30 -14.69 -28.07
C LEU A 200 4.84 -16.10 -27.79
N GLY A 201 4.08 -17.15 -28.12
CA GLY A 201 4.47 -18.53 -27.78
C GLY A 201 4.53 -18.82 -26.26
N LEU A 202 4.10 -17.87 -25.42
CA LEU A 202 4.22 -17.88 -23.97
C LEU A 202 3.02 -17.18 -23.33
N VAL A 203 2.70 -17.53 -22.08
CA VAL A 203 1.66 -16.81 -21.33
C VAL A 203 2.14 -15.37 -21.02
N PRO A 204 1.42 -14.34 -21.51
CA PRO A 204 1.80 -12.92 -21.41
C PRO A 204 1.51 -12.27 -20.03
N LEU A 205 1.06 -13.06 -19.06
CA LEU A 205 0.64 -12.57 -17.75
C LEU A 205 1.67 -12.95 -16.69
N VAL A 206 2.12 -11.99 -15.88
CA VAL A 206 3.11 -12.18 -14.82
C VAL A 206 2.48 -11.86 -13.48
N GLU A 207 2.67 -12.73 -12.48
CA GLU A 207 2.24 -12.45 -11.10
C GLU A 207 3.29 -11.59 -10.40
N ILE A 208 2.85 -10.53 -9.72
CA ILE A 208 3.63 -9.67 -8.84
C ILE A 208 3.18 -9.97 -7.40
N PRO A 209 3.81 -10.95 -6.71
CA PRO A 209 3.43 -11.32 -5.37
C PRO A 209 4.08 -10.42 -4.31
N ASN A 210 3.37 -10.16 -3.20
CA ASN A 210 3.94 -9.48 -2.04
C ASN A 210 4.78 -10.42 -1.15
N ARG A 211 4.12 -11.18 -0.25
CA ARG A 211 4.75 -12.12 0.69
C ARG A 211 4.49 -13.57 0.31
N THR A 212 5.44 -14.21 -0.38
CA THR A 212 5.31 -15.63 -0.76
C THR A 212 6.17 -16.52 0.13
N ARG A 213 5.54 -17.39 0.93
CA ARG A 213 6.23 -18.58 1.45
C ARG A 213 6.26 -19.64 0.37
N LEU A 214 7.30 -20.49 0.35
CA LEU A 214 7.45 -21.49 -0.70
C LEU A 214 6.17 -22.33 -0.90
N ALA A 215 5.51 -22.82 0.15
CA ALA A 215 4.33 -23.67 0.00
C ALA A 215 2.98 -22.90 0.04
N GLN A 216 3.00 -21.57 0.20
CA GLN A 216 1.77 -20.83 0.49
C GLN A 216 1.46 -19.75 -0.52
N SER A 217 0.19 -19.35 -0.54
CA SER A 217 -0.26 -18.21 -1.30
C SER A 217 0.32 -16.91 -0.75
N PRO A 218 0.61 -15.93 -1.63
CA PRO A 218 0.86 -14.56 -1.25
C PRO A 218 -0.16 -14.04 -0.23
N VAL A 219 0.32 -13.27 0.74
CA VAL A 219 -0.50 -12.64 1.78
C VAL A 219 -0.30 -11.13 1.82
N SER A 220 -1.35 -10.43 2.22
CA SER A 220 -1.34 -8.99 2.49
C SER A 220 -0.38 -8.63 3.63
N GLU A 221 0.20 -7.42 3.57
CA GLU A 221 0.91 -6.81 4.71
C GLU A 221 -0.01 -6.55 5.90
N ILE A 222 -1.31 -6.35 5.63
CA ILE A 222 -2.34 -5.99 6.61
C ILE A 222 -2.86 -7.21 7.35
N CYS A 223 -2.65 -8.43 6.82
CA CYS A 223 -3.22 -9.66 7.36
C CYS A 223 -2.96 -9.85 8.86
N ASP A 224 -1.75 -9.53 9.32
CA ASP A 224 -1.36 -9.67 10.73
C ASP A 224 -1.89 -8.49 11.59
N VAL A 225 -2.27 -7.37 10.97
CA VAL A 225 -2.71 -6.11 11.60
C VAL A 225 -4.21 -6.12 11.90
N ILE A 226 -5.06 -6.53 10.95
CA ILE A 226 -6.01 -7.61 11.24
C ILE A 226 -6.69 -7.58 12.64
N PRO A 227 -6.38 -8.60 13.46
CA PRO A 227 -6.90 -8.74 14.81
C PRO A 227 -6.59 -7.55 15.74
N LEU A 228 -5.42 -6.91 15.61
CA LEU A 228 -5.02 -5.79 16.45
C LEU A 228 -5.87 -4.56 16.15
N GLN A 229 -6.12 -4.27 14.88
CA GLN A 229 -7.03 -3.21 14.44
C GLN A 229 -8.45 -3.39 14.99
N ASN A 230 -8.94 -4.62 14.95
CA ASN A 230 -10.25 -4.97 15.53
C ASN A 230 -10.29 -4.75 17.04
N ALA A 231 -9.21 -5.07 17.74
CA ALA A 231 -9.09 -4.82 19.17
C ALA A 231 -9.04 -3.31 19.48
N ILE A 232 -8.31 -2.52 18.70
CA ILE A 232 -8.23 -1.06 18.84
C ILE A 232 -9.62 -0.43 18.68
N ASN A 233 -10.34 -0.76 17.61
CA ASN A 233 -11.70 -0.23 17.37
C ASN A 233 -12.67 -0.66 18.47
N ASN A 234 -12.55 -1.89 18.99
CA ASN A 234 -13.34 -2.35 20.14
C ASN A 234 -13.08 -1.53 21.41
N GLN A 235 -11.80 -1.23 21.69
CA GLN A 235 -11.43 -0.44 22.86
C GLN A 235 -11.91 1.00 22.74
N TRP A 236 -11.82 1.60 21.55
CA TRP A 236 -12.42 2.91 21.28
C TRP A 236 -13.93 2.92 21.48
N ALA A 237 -14.65 1.93 20.95
CA ALA A 237 -16.09 1.82 21.13
C ALA A 237 -16.47 1.72 22.62
N LYS A 238 -15.75 0.89 23.40
CA LYS A 238 -15.97 0.77 24.85
C LYS A 238 -15.64 2.05 25.59
N LEU A 239 -14.56 2.73 25.21
CA LEU A 239 -14.18 4.01 25.80
C LEU A 239 -15.27 5.04 25.56
N PHE A 240 -15.70 5.24 24.32
CA PHE A 240 -16.74 6.21 23.97
C PHE A 240 -18.06 5.90 24.68
N PHE A 241 -18.48 4.63 24.69
CA PHE A 241 -19.67 4.22 25.42
C PHE A 241 -19.53 4.47 26.92
N ALA A 242 -18.40 4.13 27.52
CA ALA A 242 -18.19 4.31 28.96
C ALA A 242 -18.07 5.79 29.34
N THR A 243 -17.49 6.63 28.48
CA THR A 243 -17.42 8.08 28.70
C THR A 243 -18.78 8.73 28.51
N ASP A 244 -19.63 8.23 27.60
CA ASP A 244 -20.99 8.73 27.42
C ASP A 244 -21.90 8.28 28.57
N ASP A 245 -21.91 6.96 28.86
CA ASP A 245 -22.70 6.39 29.94
C ASP A 245 -22.21 6.79 31.32
N ARG A 246 -20.96 7.22 31.53
CA ARG A 246 -20.47 7.62 32.87
C ARG A 246 -19.57 8.84 32.81
N ALA A 247 -19.98 9.84 32.03
CA ALA A 247 -19.34 11.16 31.97
C ALA A 247 -19.34 11.85 33.33
N LEU A 248 -20.45 11.73 34.06
CA LEU A 248 -20.68 12.37 35.35
C LEU A 248 -20.78 11.32 36.46
N PRO A 249 -20.31 11.61 37.69
CA PRO A 249 -20.50 10.73 38.83
C PRO A 249 -21.99 10.47 39.08
N THR A 250 -22.35 9.22 39.28
CA THR A 250 -23.72 8.81 39.62
C THR A 250 -23.85 8.78 41.14
N ARG A 251 -24.87 9.42 41.70
CA ARG A 251 -25.13 9.42 43.15
C ARG A 251 -26.31 8.51 43.45
N ALA A 252 -26.19 7.69 44.49
CA ALA A 252 -27.27 6.86 45.00
C ALA A 252 -27.60 7.27 46.42
N VAL A 253 -28.89 7.47 46.69
CA VAL A 253 -29.43 7.69 48.02
C VAL A 253 -29.97 6.35 48.50
N LEU A 254 -29.22 5.70 49.39
CA LEU A 254 -29.66 4.51 50.09
C LEU A 254 -30.53 4.97 51.27
N GLY A 255 -31.58 4.23 51.59
CA GLY A 255 -32.35 4.31 52.83
C GLY A 255 -33.26 5.52 53.02
N MET A 256 -33.80 6.05 51.93
CA MET A 256 -34.92 6.99 51.97
C MET A 256 -36.02 6.53 51.00
N ASP A 257 -37.26 6.93 51.26
CA ASP A 257 -38.41 6.66 50.38
C ASP A 257 -38.41 7.63 49.20
N ARG A 258 -38.89 7.17 48.04
CA ARG A 258 -38.96 8.01 46.84
C ARG A 258 -39.76 9.28 47.12
N PRO A 259 -39.34 10.46 46.64
CA PRO A 259 -40.08 11.69 46.87
C PRO A 259 -41.43 11.63 46.14
N VAL A 260 -42.50 11.51 46.93
CA VAL A 260 -43.89 11.59 46.48
C VAL A 260 -44.46 12.99 46.75
N ARG A 261 -45.43 13.41 45.95
CA ARG A 261 -46.25 14.58 46.27
C ARG A 261 -47.57 14.09 46.85
N GLU A 262 -47.82 14.47 48.09
CA GLU A 262 -49.09 14.21 48.77
C GLU A 262 -50.20 15.05 48.13
N ILE A 263 -51.28 14.41 47.68
CA ILE A 263 -52.48 15.09 47.20
C ILE A 263 -53.41 15.24 48.39
N THR A 264 -53.62 16.49 48.81
CA THR A 264 -54.45 16.85 49.97
C THR A 264 -55.84 17.31 49.53
N ASP A 265 -56.87 16.92 50.27
CA ASP A 265 -58.23 17.48 50.11
C ASP A 265 -58.31 18.91 50.67
N ASP A 266 -59.42 19.59 50.40
CA ASP A 266 -59.75 20.95 50.85
C ASP A 266 -59.82 21.08 52.40
N THR A 267 -59.80 19.96 53.12
CA THR A 267 -59.77 19.84 54.59
C THR A 267 -58.37 19.59 55.16
N GLY A 268 -57.35 19.42 54.33
CA GLY A 268 -55.97 19.18 54.80
C GLY A 268 -55.62 17.71 55.05
N GLU A 269 -56.49 16.75 54.72
CA GLU A 269 -56.18 15.32 54.79
C GLU A 269 -55.64 14.75 53.47
N VAL A 270 -54.59 13.92 53.55
CA VAL A 270 -53.90 13.33 52.39
C VAL A 270 -54.72 12.15 51.85
N ILE A 271 -55.24 12.28 50.62
CA ILE A 271 -56.14 11.29 49.99
C ILE A 271 -55.40 10.34 49.03
N GLY A 272 -54.14 10.63 48.72
CA GLY A 272 -53.29 9.80 47.87
C GLY A 272 -51.92 10.41 47.61
N GLU A 273 -51.02 9.58 47.09
CA GLU A 273 -49.66 9.96 46.74
C GLU A 273 -49.48 9.89 45.21
N GLU A 274 -48.90 10.94 44.63
CA GLU A 274 -48.51 10.98 43.23
C GLU A 274 -46.97 11.02 43.14
N ASP A 275 -46.38 10.06 42.43
CA ASP A 275 -44.94 10.06 42.16
C ASP A 275 -44.54 11.37 41.46
N LEU A 276 -43.63 12.15 42.04
CA LEU A 276 -43.07 13.33 41.38
C LEU A 276 -42.46 12.93 40.03
N PRO A 277 -42.64 13.72 38.95
CA PRO A 277 -42.21 13.32 37.62
C PRO A 277 -40.71 13.01 37.59
N ILE A 278 -40.41 11.71 37.48
CA ILE A 278 -39.09 11.08 37.49
C ILE A 278 -38.16 11.61 36.37
N GLY A 279 -38.72 12.37 35.42
CA GLY A 279 -38.01 12.99 34.30
C GLY A 279 -36.86 13.92 34.72
N ARG A 280 -37.01 14.72 35.80
CA ARG A 280 -35.91 15.58 36.32
C ARG A 280 -34.86 14.78 37.09
N PHE A 281 -35.21 13.63 37.65
CA PHE A 281 -34.32 12.79 38.44
C PHE A 281 -33.50 11.81 37.57
N ARG A 282 -33.95 11.51 36.34
CA ARG A 282 -33.14 10.81 35.32
C ARG A 282 -31.94 11.63 34.84
N SER A 283 -32.09 12.95 34.72
CA SER A 283 -30.97 13.87 34.42
C SER A 283 -29.93 13.92 35.55
N ASP A 284 -30.36 13.79 36.81
CA ASP A 284 -29.48 13.80 37.99
C ASP A 284 -28.98 12.40 38.39
N ARG A 285 -29.42 11.34 37.67
CA ARG A 285 -29.00 9.94 37.84
C ARG A 285 -29.03 9.45 39.30
N LEU A 286 -30.08 9.80 40.03
CA LEU A 286 -30.25 9.39 41.43
C LEU A 286 -30.88 7.99 41.53
N LEU A 287 -30.16 7.05 42.14
CA LEU A 287 -30.68 5.70 42.46
C LEU A 287 -31.17 5.65 43.91
N TRP A 288 -32.39 5.16 44.11
CA TRP A 288 -33.02 5.01 45.43
C TRP A 288 -33.10 3.53 45.80
N LEU A 289 -32.56 3.16 46.97
CA LEU A 289 -32.60 1.79 47.50
C LEU A 289 -33.13 1.82 48.93
N GLU A 290 -34.35 1.34 49.15
CA GLU A 290 -35.04 1.35 50.45
C GLU A 290 -34.32 0.43 51.46
N LYS A 291 -33.90 1.00 52.60
CA LYS A 291 -33.28 0.31 53.75
C LYS A 291 -33.32 1.20 54.99
N ASP A 292 -33.21 0.60 56.17
CA ASP A 292 -33.35 1.29 57.47
C ASP A 292 -32.23 2.30 57.83
N THR A 293 -31.25 2.56 56.94
CA THR A 293 -30.16 3.51 57.22
C THR A 293 -29.80 4.31 55.98
N ALA A 294 -30.07 5.62 56.02
CA ALA A 294 -29.80 6.49 54.89
C ALA A 294 -28.29 6.71 54.68
N ARG A 295 -27.77 6.40 53.49
CA ARG A 295 -26.37 6.65 53.12
C ARG A 295 -26.29 7.10 51.67
N ILE A 296 -25.47 8.11 51.40
CA ILE A 296 -25.18 8.54 50.02
C ILE A 296 -23.96 7.75 49.55
N ALA A 297 -24.11 7.00 48.46
CA ALA A 297 -23.01 6.37 47.75
C ALA A 297 -22.77 7.13 46.44
N GLU A 298 -21.52 7.52 46.18
CA GLU A 298 -21.12 8.13 44.91
C GLU A 298 -20.32 7.10 44.10
N PHE A 299 -20.76 6.87 42.87
CA PHE A 299 -20.03 6.08 41.89
C PHE A 299 -19.17 7.03 41.07
N SER A 300 -17.85 6.85 41.13
CA SER A 300 -16.90 7.66 40.38
C SER A 300 -17.13 7.59 38.87
N ALA A 301 -16.91 8.71 38.19
CA ALA A 301 -16.89 8.76 36.72
C ALA A 301 -15.83 7.80 36.15
N VAL A 302 -15.99 7.42 34.89
CA VAL A 302 -15.03 6.53 34.21
C VAL A 302 -13.73 7.28 33.93
N ASP A 303 -12.60 6.66 34.31
CA ASP A 303 -11.27 7.12 33.92
C ASP A 303 -10.92 6.60 32.51
N PRO A 304 -10.67 7.47 31.52
CA PRO A 304 -10.33 7.05 30.17
C PRO A 304 -8.89 6.49 30.04
N ARG A 305 -8.00 6.75 31.00
CA ARG A 305 -6.56 6.44 30.87
C ARG A 305 -6.25 4.94 30.63
N PRO A 306 -6.86 3.97 31.34
CA PRO A 306 -6.57 2.56 31.11
C PRO A 306 -6.93 2.08 29.70
N PHE A 307 -7.99 2.64 29.10
CA PHE A 307 -8.36 2.33 27.70
C PHE A 307 -7.30 2.83 26.72
N LEU A 308 -6.82 4.07 26.93
CA LEU A 308 -5.78 4.67 26.10
C LEU A 308 -4.44 3.92 26.21
N GLU A 309 -4.10 3.41 27.39
CA GLU A 309 -2.91 2.58 27.60
C GLU A 309 -2.97 1.28 26.80
N VAL A 310 -4.12 0.59 26.78
CA VAL A 310 -4.31 -0.62 25.97
C VAL A 310 -4.20 -0.30 24.47
N VAL A 311 -4.79 0.82 24.01
CA VAL A 311 -4.67 1.24 22.60
C VAL A 311 -3.20 1.50 22.23
N ARG A 312 -2.43 2.17 23.10
CA ARG A 312 -1.00 2.42 22.87
C ARG A 312 -0.18 1.13 22.78
N GLU A 313 -0.44 0.16 23.66
CA GLU A 313 0.23 -1.14 23.62
C GLU A 313 -0.09 -1.92 22.33
N LEU A 314 -1.35 -1.85 21.87
CA LEU A 314 -1.75 -2.47 20.60
C LEU A 314 -1.04 -1.82 19.40
N ILE A 315 -0.89 -0.49 19.40
CA ILE A 315 -0.13 0.22 18.36
C ILE A 315 1.35 -0.17 18.39
N ASP A 316 1.95 -0.33 19.57
CA ASP A 316 3.35 -0.79 19.72
C ASP A 316 3.52 -2.22 19.19
N HIS A 317 2.56 -3.11 19.45
CA HIS A 317 2.54 -4.44 18.84
C HIS A 317 2.42 -4.39 17.31
N ILE A 318 1.60 -3.51 16.74
CA ILE A 318 1.51 -3.32 15.28
C ILE A 318 2.87 -2.89 14.72
N SER A 319 3.51 -1.90 15.35
CA SER A 319 4.85 -1.41 14.96
C SER A 319 5.87 -2.55 14.92
N ALA A 320 5.97 -3.32 16.02
CA ALA A 320 6.93 -4.41 16.16
C ALA A 320 6.68 -5.55 15.16
N GLN A 321 5.43 -5.97 14.96
CA GLN A 321 5.09 -7.08 14.06
C GLN A 321 5.29 -6.74 12.59
N THR A 322 4.98 -5.48 12.22
CA THR A 322 5.04 -5.04 10.82
C THR A 322 6.39 -4.46 10.43
N ARG A 323 7.27 -4.21 11.41
CA ARG A 323 8.52 -3.43 11.25
C ARG A 323 8.23 -2.03 10.70
N THR A 324 7.11 -1.44 11.13
CA THR A 324 6.73 -0.08 10.76
C THR A 324 7.26 0.85 11.85
N PRO A 325 8.14 1.82 11.52
CA PRO A 325 8.75 2.72 12.51
C PRO A 325 7.68 3.48 13.30
N ALA A 326 7.88 3.64 14.61
CA ALA A 326 6.87 4.20 15.52
C ALA A 326 6.48 5.65 15.17
N ARG A 327 7.36 6.38 14.48
CA ARG A 327 7.09 7.73 13.98
C ARG A 327 5.91 7.81 13.00
N TYR A 328 5.70 6.77 12.18
CA TYR A 328 4.53 6.68 11.29
C TYR A 328 3.22 6.48 12.07
N LEU A 329 3.31 6.08 13.34
CA LEU A 329 2.19 5.77 14.20
C LEU A 329 1.94 6.85 15.28
N GLY A 330 2.42 8.08 15.04
CA GLY A 330 2.08 9.24 15.86
C GLY A 330 2.94 9.44 17.12
N ARG A 331 3.98 8.61 17.34
CA ARG A 331 4.98 8.89 18.36
C ARG A 331 5.97 9.94 17.85
N LEU A 332 5.67 11.21 18.11
CA LEU A 332 6.65 12.30 18.02
C LEU A 332 7.61 12.17 19.20
N VAL A 333 8.64 11.35 19.03
CA VAL A 333 9.79 11.38 19.93
C VAL A 333 10.79 12.35 19.28
N ASN A 334 11.30 13.31 20.04
CA ASN A 334 12.42 14.17 19.61
C ASN A 334 13.68 13.30 19.52
N ILE A 335 13.80 12.57 18.41
CA ILE A 335 14.87 11.61 18.15
C ILE A 335 15.97 12.30 17.34
N ALA A 336 17.23 12.15 17.76
CA ALA A 336 18.39 12.61 17.00
C ALA A 336 18.49 11.89 15.64
N ALA A 337 19.04 12.55 14.61
CA ALA A 337 19.07 12.02 13.24
C ALA A 337 19.65 10.59 13.12
N ASP A 338 20.71 10.27 13.87
CA ASP A 338 21.32 8.93 13.86
C ASP A 338 20.38 7.85 14.40
N THR A 339 19.56 8.20 15.38
CA THR A 339 18.58 7.28 15.97
C THR A 339 17.37 7.08 15.05
N LEU A 340 17.06 8.04 14.15
CA LEU A 340 16.06 7.87 13.09
C LEU A 340 16.51 6.83 12.04
N GLU A 341 17.79 6.85 11.67
CA GLU A 341 18.33 5.85 10.74
C GLU A 341 18.26 4.43 11.30
N VAL A 342 18.51 4.28 12.61
CA VAL A 342 18.41 2.99 13.31
C VAL A 342 16.97 2.49 13.34
N ASP A 343 15.99 3.37 13.61
CA ASP A 343 14.56 3.01 13.62
C ASP A 343 14.06 2.55 12.23
N ASP A 344 14.43 3.30 11.19
CA ASP A 344 14.06 2.98 9.79
C ASP A 344 14.79 1.75 9.24
N SER A 345 15.89 1.30 9.85
CA SER A 345 16.72 0.19 9.34
C SER A 345 15.95 -1.11 9.12
N SER A 346 14.97 -1.39 10.00
CA SER A 346 14.12 -2.57 9.95
C SER A 346 13.16 -2.54 8.76
N LEU A 347 12.55 -1.37 8.49
CA LEU A 347 11.69 -1.12 7.34
C LEU A 347 12.49 -1.13 6.04
N VAL A 348 13.66 -0.49 6.02
CA VAL A 348 14.58 -0.49 4.87
C VAL A 348 14.98 -1.92 4.49
N SER A 349 15.32 -2.75 5.47
CA SER A 349 15.66 -4.16 5.23
C SER A 349 14.49 -4.95 4.65
N LYS A 350 13.27 -4.71 5.16
CA LYS A 350 12.02 -5.30 4.65
C LYS A 350 11.74 -4.86 3.21
N VAL A 351 11.91 -3.59 2.88
CA VAL A 351 11.73 -3.05 1.51
C VAL A 351 12.76 -3.63 0.55
N ARG A 352 14.05 -3.72 0.94
CA ARG A 352 15.09 -4.37 0.13
C ARG A 352 14.81 -5.83 -0.16
N GLU A 353 14.18 -6.55 0.78
CA GLU A 353 13.70 -7.91 0.54
C GLU A 353 12.60 -7.92 -0.53
N ARG A 354 11.63 -6.98 -0.46
CA ARG A 354 10.55 -6.86 -1.44
C ARG A 354 11.03 -6.44 -2.83
N HIS A 355 12.04 -5.58 -2.94
CA HIS A 355 12.69 -5.25 -4.22
C HIS A 355 13.16 -6.49 -4.97
N LYS A 356 13.60 -7.56 -4.28
CA LYS A 356 14.02 -8.81 -4.95
C LYS A 356 12.84 -9.53 -5.59
N TYR A 357 11.72 -9.65 -4.87
CA TYR A 357 10.54 -10.37 -5.35
C TYR A 357 9.83 -9.60 -6.46
N VAL A 358 9.53 -8.32 -6.22
CA VAL A 358 8.91 -7.44 -7.21
C VAL A 358 9.85 -7.26 -8.40
N GLY A 359 11.15 -7.05 -8.15
CA GLY A 359 12.15 -6.92 -9.22
C GLY A 359 12.22 -8.16 -10.10
N SER A 360 12.14 -9.37 -9.55
CA SER A 360 12.07 -10.59 -10.37
C SER A 360 10.82 -10.63 -11.25
N ALA A 361 9.68 -10.12 -10.78
CA ALA A 361 8.46 -10.05 -11.58
C ALA A 361 8.59 -8.99 -12.68
N LEU A 362 9.08 -7.79 -12.35
CA LEU A 362 9.27 -6.70 -13.32
C LEU A 362 10.27 -7.05 -14.43
N ARG A 363 11.35 -7.78 -14.10
CA ARG A 363 12.26 -8.30 -15.14
C ARG A 363 11.58 -9.28 -16.07
N GLU A 364 10.68 -10.11 -15.56
CA GLU A 364 9.91 -11.03 -16.39
C GLU A 364 8.90 -10.27 -17.29
N VAL A 365 8.33 -9.17 -16.79
CA VAL A 365 7.50 -8.26 -17.60
C VAL A 365 8.32 -7.66 -18.75
N MET A 366 9.49 -7.09 -18.46
CA MET A 366 10.37 -6.54 -19.51
C MET A 366 10.88 -7.61 -20.46
N ARG A 367 11.12 -8.84 -19.98
CA ARG A 367 11.49 -9.96 -20.83
C ARG A 367 10.37 -10.31 -21.82
N LEU A 368 9.12 -10.33 -21.36
CA LEU A 368 7.97 -10.55 -22.24
C LEU A 368 7.79 -9.40 -23.24
N GLU A 369 8.05 -8.17 -22.81
CA GLU A 369 7.98 -6.99 -23.69
C GLU A 369 9.05 -7.07 -24.78
N ALA A 370 10.28 -7.44 -24.45
CA ALA A 370 11.34 -7.68 -25.42
C ALA A 370 11.01 -8.81 -26.42
N LEU A 371 10.35 -9.88 -25.97
CA LEU A 371 9.86 -10.93 -26.87
C LEU A 371 8.72 -10.45 -27.77
N ALA A 372 7.82 -9.60 -27.26
CA ALA A 372 6.75 -8.98 -28.04
C ALA A 372 7.28 -7.99 -29.09
N ALA A 373 8.41 -7.35 -28.79
CA ALA A 373 9.18 -6.51 -29.69
C ALA A 373 10.07 -7.29 -30.67
N GLU A 374 10.02 -8.62 -30.66
CA GLU A 374 10.83 -9.50 -31.54
C GLU A 374 12.36 -9.38 -31.31
N GLU A 375 12.77 -9.06 -30.07
CA GLU A 375 14.17 -8.91 -29.66
C GLU A 375 14.61 -10.03 -28.68
N PRO A 376 14.81 -11.28 -29.14
CA PRO A 376 15.11 -12.42 -28.26
C PRO A 376 16.45 -12.30 -27.52
N ALA A 377 17.45 -11.63 -28.11
CA ALA A 377 18.73 -11.38 -27.46
C ALA A 377 18.59 -10.44 -26.25
N ARG A 378 17.77 -9.38 -26.37
CA ARG A 378 17.46 -8.46 -25.27
C ARG A 378 16.69 -9.18 -24.17
N ALA A 379 15.74 -10.03 -24.55
CA ALA A 379 14.98 -10.85 -23.60
C ALA A 379 15.88 -11.75 -22.74
N GLU A 380 16.90 -12.40 -23.34
CA GLU A 380 17.83 -13.24 -22.57
C GLU A 380 18.72 -12.41 -21.65
N ALA A 381 19.20 -11.26 -22.10
CA ALA A 381 19.99 -10.35 -21.27
C ALA A 381 19.17 -9.80 -20.07
N LEU A 382 17.88 -9.48 -20.26
CA LEU A 382 16.97 -9.06 -19.16
C LEU A 382 16.69 -10.19 -18.16
N ARG A 383 16.75 -11.46 -18.60
CA ARG A 383 16.56 -12.64 -17.74
C ARG A 383 17.64 -12.75 -16.67
N LEU A 384 18.86 -12.29 -16.96
CA LEU A 384 20.00 -12.29 -16.03
C LEU A 384 20.35 -10.90 -15.48
N GLY A 385 19.73 -9.84 -16.01
CA GLY A 385 19.86 -8.47 -15.52
C GLY A 385 19.14 -8.18 -14.21
N ASP A 386 19.03 -6.89 -13.88
CA ASP A 386 18.54 -6.37 -12.60
C ASP A 386 17.59 -5.17 -12.76
N VAL A 387 16.74 -4.93 -11.76
CA VAL A 387 15.96 -3.68 -11.68
C VAL A 387 16.75 -2.67 -10.85
N VAL A 388 16.89 -1.45 -11.38
CA VAL A 388 17.48 -0.32 -10.66
C VAL A 388 16.40 0.27 -9.77
N TRP A 389 16.65 0.32 -8.47
CA TRP A 389 15.74 0.88 -7.47
C TRP A 389 16.34 2.15 -6.88
N ARG A 390 15.48 3.09 -6.52
CA ARG A 390 15.85 4.19 -5.64
C ARG A 390 16.33 3.64 -4.29
N ASP A 391 17.32 4.28 -3.66
CA ASP A 391 17.75 3.88 -2.31
C ASP A 391 16.56 4.06 -1.34
N PRO A 392 16.11 2.99 -0.66
CA PRO A 392 14.99 3.08 0.28
C PRO A 392 15.36 3.77 1.60
N GLN A 393 16.65 4.01 1.86
CA GLN A 393 17.09 4.69 3.09
C GLN A 393 16.96 6.21 2.95
N PHE A 394 16.30 6.85 3.91
CA PHE A 394 16.33 8.30 4.04
C PHE A 394 17.70 8.74 4.58
N ARG A 395 18.33 9.70 3.91
CA ARG A 395 19.46 10.47 4.47
C ARG A 395 19.29 11.93 4.06
N SER A 396 19.88 12.84 4.83
CA SER A 396 19.92 14.25 4.48
C SER A 396 20.82 14.51 3.26
N ASP A 397 20.54 15.61 2.55
CA ASP A 397 21.36 16.02 1.40
C ASP A 397 22.84 16.22 1.79
N ALA A 398 23.09 16.72 3.00
CA ALA A 398 24.44 16.89 3.54
C ALA A 398 25.17 15.55 3.73
N GLN A 399 24.49 14.54 4.28
CA GLN A 399 25.06 13.19 4.44
C GLN A 399 25.32 12.53 3.07
N TYR A 400 24.42 12.71 2.09
CA TYR A 400 24.64 12.22 0.73
C TYR A 400 25.83 12.91 0.06
N ALA A 401 25.91 14.25 0.12
CA ALA A 401 27.01 15.01 -0.48
C ALA A 401 28.36 14.58 0.12
N ASP A 402 28.48 14.49 1.44
CA ASP A 402 29.69 14.02 2.11
C ASP A 402 30.08 12.59 1.69
N ALA A 403 29.11 11.66 1.64
CA ALA A 403 29.34 10.30 1.18
C ALA A 403 29.81 10.26 -0.28
N LEU A 404 29.20 11.04 -1.18
CA LEU A 404 29.56 11.09 -2.59
C LEU A 404 30.94 11.70 -2.82
N VAL A 405 31.31 12.74 -2.07
CA VAL A 405 32.66 13.33 -2.10
C VAL A 405 33.70 12.31 -1.66
N LYS A 406 33.43 11.55 -0.58
CA LYS A 406 34.30 10.45 -0.13
C LYS A 406 34.39 9.31 -1.14
N LEU A 407 33.30 8.97 -1.82
CA LEU A 407 33.34 7.98 -2.90
C LEU A 407 34.18 8.46 -4.09
N LYS A 408 34.08 9.75 -4.43
CA LYS A 408 34.90 10.36 -5.47
C LYS A 408 36.38 10.39 -5.10
N SER A 409 36.73 10.60 -3.82
CA SER A 409 38.12 10.56 -3.37
C SER A 409 38.74 9.15 -3.41
N LEU A 410 37.93 8.09 -3.43
CA LEU A 410 38.35 6.71 -3.71
C LEU A 410 38.55 6.42 -5.20
N ASN A 411 38.52 7.45 -6.07
CA ASN A 411 38.64 7.34 -7.52
C ASN A 411 37.55 6.47 -8.17
N LEU A 412 36.33 6.46 -7.61
CA LEU A 412 35.21 5.88 -8.34
C LEU A 412 34.91 6.71 -9.60
N PRO A 413 34.56 6.06 -10.73
CA PRO A 413 34.12 6.77 -11.93
C PRO A 413 32.92 7.68 -11.61
N ASP A 414 32.89 8.89 -12.19
CA ASP A 414 31.79 9.85 -11.97
C ASP A 414 30.42 9.22 -12.21
N GLU A 415 30.31 8.33 -13.21
CA GLU A 415 29.07 7.64 -13.55
C GLU A 415 28.56 6.76 -12.40
N ALA A 416 29.47 6.04 -11.73
CA ALA A 416 29.15 5.22 -10.57
C ALA A 416 28.79 6.07 -9.33
N VAL A 417 29.29 7.31 -9.26
CA VAL A 417 28.92 8.27 -8.20
C VAL A 417 27.53 8.84 -8.49
N TRP A 418 27.24 9.23 -9.73
CA TRP A 418 25.94 9.76 -10.16
C TRP A 418 24.80 8.75 -9.94
N GLU A 419 25.03 7.46 -10.21
CA GLU A 419 24.07 6.39 -9.94
C GLU A 419 23.69 6.23 -8.46
N ARG A 420 24.51 6.74 -7.53
CA ARG A 420 24.25 6.67 -6.09
C ARG A 420 23.53 7.90 -5.56
N ILE A 421 23.33 8.92 -6.40
CA ILE A 421 22.55 10.10 -6.03
C ILE A 421 21.07 9.69 -5.95
N PRO A 422 20.39 9.93 -4.82
CA PRO A 422 19.01 9.51 -4.64
C PRO A 422 18.06 10.12 -5.67
N GLY A 423 17.23 9.28 -6.28
CA GLY A 423 16.17 9.72 -7.20
C GLY A 423 16.66 10.11 -8.59
N VAL A 424 17.98 10.11 -8.84
CA VAL A 424 18.53 10.34 -10.18
C VAL A 424 18.15 9.19 -11.09
N THR A 425 17.53 9.55 -12.20
CA THR A 425 17.08 8.60 -13.22
C THR A 425 18.21 8.29 -14.21
N PRO A 426 18.18 7.12 -14.86
CA PRO A 426 19.08 6.79 -15.96
C PRO A 426 19.16 7.86 -17.07
N ASP A 427 18.03 8.50 -17.39
CA ASP A 427 17.96 9.56 -18.40
C ASP A 427 18.73 10.83 -17.99
N GLU A 428 18.72 11.19 -16.71
CA GLU A 428 19.47 12.33 -16.19
C GLU A 428 20.98 12.07 -16.22
N ILE A 429 21.41 10.85 -15.91
CA ILE A 429 22.82 10.45 -16.01
C ILE A 429 23.30 10.57 -17.45
N GLU A 430 22.51 10.09 -18.42
CA GLU A 430 22.82 10.25 -19.85
C GLU A 430 22.87 11.72 -20.28
N ARG A 431 21.98 12.55 -19.76
CA ARG A 431 22.01 14.01 -19.99
C ARG A 431 23.29 14.63 -19.44
N TRP A 432 23.72 14.28 -18.23
CA TRP A 432 24.97 14.77 -17.64
C TRP A 432 26.21 14.31 -18.41
N LYS A 433 26.21 13.07 -18.94
CA LYS A 433 27.27 12.59 -19.84
C LYS A 433 27.38 13.48 -21.07
N ARG A 434 26.26 13.85 -21.70
CA ARG A 434 26.24 14.75 -22.86
C ARG A 434 26.76 16.14 -22.50
N MET A 435 26.27 16.74 -21.41
CA MET A 435 26.74 18.04 -20.93
C MET A 435 28.25 18.06 -20.68
N ARG A 436 28.80 17.00 -20.09
CA ARG A 436 30.24 16.87 -19.87
C ARG A 436 31.02 16.78 -21.19
N THR A 437 30.52 16.04 -22.16
CA THR A 437 31.13 15.95 -23.50
C THR A 437 31.08 17.29 -24.23
N ASP A 438 29.96 18.01 -24.16
CA ASP A 438 29.78 19.33 -24.76
C ASP A 438 30.72 20.36 -24.13
N GLN A 439 30.87 20.34 -22.79
CA GLN A 439 31.85 21.16 -22.08
C GLN A 439 33.29 20.82 -22.47
N ALA A 440 33.64 19.52 -22.53
CA ALA A 440 34.98 19.10 -22.97
C ALA A 440 35.27 19.53 -24.41
N ALA A 441 34.28 19.46 -25.30
CA ALA A 441 34.39 19.95 -26.67
C ALA A 441 34.58 21.48 -26.73
N ALA A 442 33.88 22.24 -25.88
CA ALA A 442 34.05 23.70 -25.77
C ALA A 442 35.44 24.09 -25.26
N VAL A 443 35.98 23.34 -24.28
CA VAL A 443 37.33 23.53 -23.75
C VAL A 443 38.40 23.24 -24.81
N VAL A 444 38.26 22.14 -25.56
CA VAL A 444 39.16 21.80 -26.68
C VAL A 444 39.03 22.82 -27.83
N GLY A 445 37.85 23.43 -27.99
CA GLY A 445 37.57 24.51 -28.94
C GLY A 445 38.09 25.90 -28.54
N GLY A 446 38.77 26.03 -27.39
CA GLY A 446 39.44 27.26 -26.96
C GLY A 446 38.67 28.13 -25.96
N ASP A 447 37.52 27.70 -25.45
CA ASP A 447 36.77 28.43 -24.43
C ASP A 447 37.08 27.92 -23.00
N LEU A 448 38.24 28.30 -22.49
CA LEU A 448 38.72 27.97 -21.14
C LEU A 448 37.86 28.59 -20.02
N ALA A 449 37.00 29.57 -20.31
CA ALA A 449 36.13 30.20 -19.32
C ALA A 449 34.97 29.28 -18.88
N SER A 450 34.64 28.27 -19.67
CA SER A 450 33.60 27.28 -19.38
C SER A 450 33.93 26.30 -18.25
N LEU A 451 35.20 26.21 -17.82
CA LEU A 451 35.68 25.25 -16.79
C LEU A 451 35.39 25.67 -15.35
N TYR A 452 35.18 26.96 -15.08
CA TYR A 452 35.19 27.49 -13.70
C TYR A 452 33.88 28.15 -13.26
N GLY A 453 32.83 28.14 -14.10
CA GLY A 453 31.61 28.90 -13.82
C GLY A 453 31.84 30.41 -13.85
N VAL A 454 30.76 31.20 -13.85
CA VAL A 454 30.86 32.67 -13.84
C VAL A 454 31.62 33.10 -12.60
N LYS A 455 32.81 33.67 -12.78
CA LYS A 455 33.65 34.20 -11.70
C LYS A 455 32.86 35.34 -11.01
N PRO A 456 32.71 35.35 -9.67
CA PRO A 456 32.16 36.51 -9.00
C PRO A 456 33.07 37.71 -9.31
N GLU A 457 32.47 38.84 -9.70
CA GLU A 457 33.20 40.08 -9.97
C GLU A 457 33.99 40.48 -8.71
N PRO A 458 35.27 40.86 -8.84
CA PRO A 458 36.04 41.33 -7.70
C PRO A 458 35.54 42.71 -7.26
N ASP A 459 35.18 42.82 -5.98
CA ASP A 459 34.86 44.08 -5.29
C ASP A 459 36.02 45.08 -5.48
N PRO A 460 35.78 46.28 -6.05
CA PRO A 460 36.82 47.27 -6.18
C PRO A 460 36.84 48.12 -4.92
N GLU A 461 37.59 47.72 -3.89
CA GLU A 461 38.26 48.64 -2.94
C GLU A 461 38.93 47.87 -1.78
N THR A 462 40.24 47.63 -1.89
CA THR A 462 41.11 47.60 -0.71
C THR A 462 42.54 47.96 -1.14
N PRO A 463 43.09 49.12 -0.72
CA PRO A 463 44.45 49.52 -1.10
C PRO A 463 45.51 48.76 -0.28
N GLU A 464 46.60 48.35 -0.94
CA GLU A 464 47.75 47.66 -0.32
C GLU A 464 48.51 48.56 0.68
N PRO A 465 49.00 48.01 1.81
CA PRO A 465 49.87 48.74 2.72
C PRO A 465 51.36 48.59 2.35
N GLY A 466 51.97 49.73 1.98
CA GLY A 466 53.30 50.20 2.39
C GLY A 466 54.53 49.30 2.19
N ALA A 467 55.35 49.65 1.20
CA ALA A 467 56.79 49.32 1.19
C ALA A 467 57.60 50.50 1.77
N GLU A 468 58.45 50.23 2.76
CA GLU A 468 59.43 51.19 3.28
C GLU A 468 60.86 50.61 3.24
N ALA A 469 61.81 51.54 3.05
CA ALA A 469 63.26 51.48 3.27
C ALA A 469 64.20 50.89 2.18
N ALA A 470 64.75 51.78 1.34
CA ALA A 470 66.16 52.23 1.40
C ALA A 470 66.38 53.46 0.51
#